data_AF-A0A932XDA2-F1
#
_entry.id   AF-A0A932XDA2-F1
#
_cell.length_a   1.000
_cell.length_b   1.000
_cell.length_c   1.000
_cell.angle_alpha   90.00
_cell.angle_beta   90.00
_cell.angle_gamma   90.00
#
_symmetry.space_group_name_H-M   'P 1'
#
loop_
_entity.id
_entity.type
_entity.pdbx_description
1 polymer ?
#
loop_
_entity_poly.entity_id
_entity_poly.type
_entity_poly.pdbx_seq_one_letter_code
_entity_poly.pdbx_strand_id
1 'polypeptide(L)'
;MVAAIQALPQTGHLEVNIRVSAAMNVSSFAARQKADNFILGQISYMMHAGEPELVLSNRILWRVPVILSQRSAGDVGQVGVVDVDVETGRLSVSPAQIAEIQERAKKIAQRDLSEPHKQVSVGDFELAWLERDYFYAVITVAP
;
A
#
# COMPACT_ATOMS: atom_id res chain seq x y z
N MET A 1 3.84 13.97 28.45
CA MET A 1 2.90 15.09 28.56
C MET A 1 2.18 15.21 27.22
N VAL A 2 0.85 15.19 27.20
CA VAL A 2 0.06 15.47 25.99
C VAL A 2 -0.33 16.94 26.06
N ALA A 3 0.23 17.77 25.19
CA ALA A 3 -0.23 19.15 25.03
C ALA A 3 -1.47 19.10 24.14
N ALA A 4 -2.66 19.11 24.74
CA ALA A 4 -3.91 19.27 24.00
C ALA A 4 -4.16 20.75 23.74
N ILE A 5 -4.21 21.17 22.48
CA ILE A 5 -4.75 22.48 22.10
C ILE A 5 -6.28 22.34 22.22
N GLN A 6 -6.81 22.67 23.41
CA GLN A 6 -8.22 22.41 23.75
C GLN A 6 -9.22 23.30 23.00
N ALA A 7 -8.76 24.40 22.40
CA ALA A 7 -9.55 25.20 21.47
C ALA A 7 -8.62 25.99 20.56
N LEU A 8 -8.76 25.82 19.24
CA LEU A 8 -8.20 26.76 18.29
C LEU A 8 -8.99 28.08 18.42
N PRO A 9 -8.34 29.25 18.42
CA PRO A 9 -9.06 30.52 18.43
C PRO A 9 -10.00 30.60 17.22
N GLN A 10 -11.26 30.96 17.45
CA GLN A 10 -12.27 31.03 16.37
C GLN A 10 -12.07 32.23 15.44
N THR A 11 -11.36 33.26 15.91
CA THR A 11 -10.99 34.47 15.17
C THR A 11 -9.67 35.02 15.71
N GLY A 12 -8.88 35.68 14.87
CA GLY A 12 -7.60 36.31 15.25
C GLY A 12 -6.38 35.65 14.61
N HIS A 13 -5.19 35.93 15.13
CA HIS A 13 -3.94 35.35 14.65
C HIS A 13 -3.51 34.18 15.54
N LEU A 14 -3.26 33.03 14.91
CA LEU A 14 -2.71 31.85 15.57
C LEU A 14 -1.35 31.53 14.96
N GLU A 15 -0.32 31.53 15.80
CA GLU A 15 1.02 31.06 15.44
C GLU A 15 1.29 29.75 16.19
N VAL A 16 1.65 28.69 15.46
CA VAL A 16 1.98 27.38 16.05
C VAL A 16 3.40 26.99 15.65
N ASN A 17 4.29 26.89 16.64
CA ASN A 17 5.65 26.43 16.45
C ASN A 17 5.80 25.00 16.99
N ILE A 18 5.94 24.03 16.09
CA ILE A 18 6.06 22.62 16.45
C ILE A 18 7.52 22.19 16.31
N ARG A 19 8.14 21.78 17.43
CA ARG A 19 9.46 21.16 17.44
C ARG A 19 9.32 19.72 17.93
N VAL A 20 9.70 18.77 17.08
CA VAL A 20 9.67 17.34 17.38
C VAL A 20 11.09 16.82 17.46
N SER A 21 11.40 16.05 18.50
CA SER A 21 12.65 15.33 18.66
C SER A 21 12.34 13.90 19.06
N ALA A 22 12.83 12.94 18.28
CA ALA A 22 12.65 11.52 18.51
C ALA A 22 13.81 10.73 17.92
N ALA A 23 13.99 9.50 18.39
CA ALA A 23 14.99 8.60 17.84
C ALA A 23 14.51 8.03 16.49
N MET A 24 15.23 8.33 15.41
CA MET A 24 14.96 7.75 14.09
C MET A 24 15.83 6.50 13.90
N ASN A 25 15.41 5.38 14.50
CA ASN A 25 16.16 4.13 14.43
C ASN A 25 15.93 3.38 13.11
N VAL A 26 14.81 3.66 12.44
CA VAL A 26 14.43 3.05 11.17
C VAL A 26 14.44 4.10 10.09
N SER A 27 15.23 3.89 9.04
CA SER A 27 15.22 4.73 7.85
C SER A 27 14.00 4.47 6.97
N SER A 28 13.67 5.39 6.06
CA SER A 28 12.63 5.18 5.05
C SER A 28 12.88 3.90 4.25
N PHE A 29 14.11 3.68 3.78
CA PHE A 29 14.49 2.47 3.06
C PHE A 29 14.22 1.19 3.86
N ALA A 30 14.62 1.15 5.14
CA ALA A 30 14.39 -0.01 6.00
C ALA A 30 12.90 -0.23 6.28
N ALA A 31 12.11 0.85 6.44
CA ALA A 31 10.67 0.76 6.58
C ALA A 31 10.01 0.20 5.32
N ARG A 32 10.41 0.68 4.13
CA ARG A 32 9.94 0.18 2.84
C ARG A 32 10.21 -1.31 2.70
N GLN A 33 11.45 -1.75 2.96
CA GLN A 33 11.84 -3.17 2.86
C GLN A 33 11.03 -4.06 3.82
N LYS A 34 10.79 -3.60 5.05
CA LYS A 34 9.96 -4.34 6.02
C LYS A 34 8.51 -4.44 5.56
N ALA A 35 7.93 -3.34 5.07
CA ALA A 35 6.58 -3.35 4.53
C ALA A 35 6.47 -4.24 3.29
N ASP A 36 7.44 -4.19 2.39
CA ASP A 36 7.48 -5.00 1.16
C ASP A 36 7.48 -6.50 1.46
N ASN A 37 8.37 -6.94 2.35
CA ASN A 37 8.44 -8.33 2.80
C ASN A 37 7.11 -8.80 3.40
N PHE A 38 6.44 -7.95 4.17
CA PHE A 38 5.14 -8.26 4.75
C PHE A 38 4.04 -8.34 3.69
N ILE A 39 3.98 -7.38 2.76
CA ILE A 39 3.00 -7.35 1.67
C ILE A 39 3.12 -8.61 0.82
N LEU A 40 4.34 -8.94 0.38
CA LEU A 40 4.62 -10.12 -0.43
C LEU A 40 4.28 -11.42 0.33
N GLY A 41 4.62 -11.49 1.62
CA GLY A 41 4.46 -12.69 2.41
C GLY A 41 3.06 -12.93 2.97
N GLN A 42 2.24 -11.89 3.12
CA GLN A 42 0.97 -11.96 3.87
C GLN A 42 -0.24 -11.40 3.11
N ILE A 43 -0.05 -10.57 2.09
CA ILE A 43 -1.15 -9.94 1.35
C ILE A 43 -1.24 -10.48 -0.07
N SER A 44 -0.23 -10.23 -0.91
CA SER A 44 -0.22 -10.64 -2.32
C SER A 44 1.14 -10.42 -2.98
N TYR A 45 1.50 -11.29 -3.92
CA TYR A 45 2.67 -11.12 -4.79
C TYR A 45 2.47 -10.07 -5.91
N MET A 46 1.23 -9.64 -6.16
CA MET A 46 0.91 -8.56 -7.10
C MET A 46 0.93 -7.18 -6.44
N MET A 47 1.38 -7.11 -5.19
CA MET A 47 1.47 -5.87 -4.45
C MET A 47 2.90 -5.67 -3.95
N HIS A 48 3.31 -4.42 -3.84
CA HIS A 48 4.62 -4.06 -3.32
C HIS A 48 4.57 -2.73 -2.56
N ALA A 49 5.64 -2.45 -1.82
CA ALA A 49 5.77 -1.21 -1.06
C ALA A 49 6.21 -0.04 -1.94
N GLY A 50 5.40 1.03 -1.91
CA GLY A 50 5.72 2.33 -2.49
C GLY A 50 6.71 3.14 -1.63
N GLU A 51 6.86 4.42 -1.97
CA GLU A 51 7.80 5.30 -1.26
C GLU A 51 7.25 5.74 0.10
N PRO A 52 7.99 5.57 1.21
CA PRO A 52 7.51 5.94 2.54
C PRO A 52 7.46 7.44 2.78
N GLU A 53 6.42 7.89 3.47
CA GLU A 53 6.29 9.26 3.96
C GLU A 53 6.37 9.31 5.49
N LEU A 54 7.04 10.32 6.03
CA LEU A 54 7.12 10.50 7.48
C LEU A 54 5.84 11.19 7.99
N VAL A 55 5.11 10.50 8.85
CA VAL A 55 3.84 10.98 9.41
C VAL A 55 3.99 11.23 10.91
N LEU A 56 3.66 12.46 11.32
CA LEU A 56 3.53 12.84 12.72
C LEU A 56 2.07 12.69 13.15
N SER A 57 1.76 11.69 13.96
CA SER A 57 0.44 11.48 14.59
C SER A 57 0.62 11.30 16.10
N ASN A 58 -0.16 10.44 16.76
CA ASN A 58 0.09 10.04 18.16
C ASN A 58 1.49 9.43 18.36
N ARG A 59 2.12 8.95 17.28
CA ARG A 59 3.51 8.50 17.18
C ARG A 59 4.08 8.96 15.84
N ILE A 60 5.40 8.97 15.73
CA ILE A 60 6.09 9.21 14.46
C ILE A 60 6.16 7.87 13.72
N LEU A 61 5.69 7.85 12.48
CA LEU A 61 5.54 6.63 11.68
C LEU A 61 6.10 6.87 10.28
N TRP A 62 6.64 5.83 9.66
CA TRP A 62 6.76 5.74 8.22
C TRP A 62 5.46 5.17 7.67
N ARG A 63 4.74 5.97 6.89
CA ARG A 63 3.57 5.50 6.15
C ARG A 63 4.02 5.01 4.79
N VAL A 64 3.86 3.72 4.56
CA VAL A 64 4.31 3.06 3.32
C VAL A 64 3.09 2.74 2.46
N PRO A 65 2.95 3.33 1.26
CA PRO A 65 1.88 2.97 0.34
C PRO A 65 1.97 1.50 -0.09
N VAL A 66 0.83 0.83 -0.20
CA VAL A 66 0.72 -0.49 -0.83
C VAL A 66 0.25 -0.28 -2.26
N ILE A 67 1.08 -0.64 -3.23
CA ILE A 67 0.82 -0.44 -4.65
C ILE A 67 0.45 -1.79 -5.27
N LEU A 68 -0.67 -1.83 -5.97
CA LEU A 68 -1.05 -2.95 -6.82
C LEU A 68 -0.35 -2.79 -8.17
N SER A 69 0.29 -3.85 -8.63
CA SER A 69 0.88 -3.93 -9.96
C SER A 69 0.33 -5.13 -10.75
N GLN A 70 0.23 -4.96 -12.06
CA GLN A 70 -0.16 -5.98 -13.02
C GLN A 70 0.97 -6.18 -14.03
N ARG A 71 1.16 -7.42 -14.49
CA ARG A 71 2.25 -7.74 -15.44
C ARG A 71 2.15 -6.96 -16.75
N SER A 72 0.93 -6.70 -17.23
CA SER A 72 0.67 -6.01 -18.49
C SER A 72 0.74 -4.48 -18.40
N ALA A 73 0.44 -3.90 -17.23
CA ALA A 73 0.26 -2.47 -17.05
C ALA A 73 1.29 -1.82 -16.11
N GLY A 74 2.11 -2.61 -15.41
CA GLY A 74 2.97 -2.10 -14.34
C GLY A 74 2.14 -1.70 -13.13
N ASP A 75 2.47 -0.59 -12.49
CA ASP A 75 1.77 -0.10 -11.30
C ASP A 75 0.40 0.45 -11.68
N VAL A 76 -0.64 -0.12 -11.09
CA VAL A 76 -2.04 0.20 -11.39
C VAL A 76 -2.61 1.20 -10.39
N GLY A 77 -2.14 1.14 -9.14
CA GLY A 77 -2.50 2.17 -8.17
C GLY A 77 -2.38 1.74 -6.72
N GLN A 78 -2.58 2.71 -5.83
CA GLN A 78 -2.48 2.51 -4.39
C GLN A 78 -3.75 1.85 -3.82
N VAL A 79 -3.57 0.70 -3.19
CA VAL A 79 -4.63 -0.10 -2.57
C VAL A 79 -4.68 0.03 -1.05
N GLY A 80 -3.68 0.67 -0.45
CA GLY A 80 -3.72 1.02 0.97
C GLY A 80 -2.39 1.55 1.47
N VAL A 81 -2.19 1.43 2.77
CA VAL A 81 -0.97 1.86 3.46
C VAL A 81 -0.62 0.85 4.56
N VAL A 82 0.67 0.75 4.87
CA VAL A 82 1.22 0.05 6.02
C VAL A 82 2.03 1.05 6.82
N ASP A 83 1.67 1.24 8.09
CA ASP A 83 2.40 2.14 8.97
C ASP A 83 3.50 1.36 9.73
N VAL A 84 4.71 1.91 9.74
CA VAL A 84 5.90 1.35 10.39
C VAL A 84 6.39 2.31 11.45
N ASP A 85 6.51 1.85 12.69
CA ASP A 85 7.01 2.67 13.79
C ASP A 85 8.49 3.04 13.58
N VAL A 86 8.84 4.34 13.68
CA VAL A 86 10.21 4.80 13.34
C VAL A 86 11.26 4.42 14.38
N GLU A 87 10.85 4.10 15.60
CA GLU A 87 11.75 3.76 16.71
C GLU A 87 12.01 2.25 16.77
N THR A 88 10.98 1.44 16.53
CA THR A 88 10.99 -0.02 16.70
C THR A 88 10.99 -0.76 15.37
N GLY A 89 10.47 -0.14 14.32
CA GLY A 89 10.24 -0.78 13.02
C GLY A 89 9.13 -1.82 13.04
N ARG A 90 8.24 -1.77 14.03
CA ARG A 90 7.07 -2.64 14.10
C ARG A 90 6.01 -2.17 13.11
N LEU A 91 5.46 -3.12 12.35
CA LEU A 91 4.33 -2.87 11.45
C LEU A 91 3.04 -2.77 12.27
N SER A 92 2.26 -1.72 12.02
CA SER A 92 0.92 -1.55 12.58
C SER A 92 -0.10 -1.95 11.51
N VAL A 93 -0.37 -3.26 11.44
CA VAL A 93 -1.33 -3.84 10.49
C VAL A 93 -2.31 -4.74 11.22
N SER A 94 -3.60 -4.59 10.93
CA SER A 94 -4.66 -5.46 11.47
C SER A 94 -5.22 -6.39 10.37
N PRO A 95 -5.82 -7.54 10.74
CA PRO A 95 -6.48 -8.41 9.76
C PRO A 95 -7.58 -7.70 8.96
N ALA A 96 -8.32 -6.78 9.60
CA ALA A 96 -9.36 -5.98 8.93
C ALA A 96 -8.76 -5.08 7.84
N GLN A 97 -7.64 -4.42 8.13
CA GLN A 97 -6.92 -3.60 7.15
C GLN A 97 -6.41 -4.42 5.97
N ILE A 98 -5.93 -5.65 6.19
CA ILE A 98 -5.51 -6.55 5.11
C ILE A 98 -6.70 -6.87 4.21
N ALA A 99 -7.86 -7.21 4.79
CA ALA A 99 -9.06 -7.49 4.02
C ALA A 99 -9.52 -6.26 3.22
N GLU A 100 -9.45 -5.05 3.79
CA GLU A 100 -9.75 -3.81 3.07
C GLU A 100 -8.81 -3.55 1.89
N ILE A 101 -7.50 -3.78 2.08
CA ILE A 101 -6.50 -3.66 1.01
C ILE A 101 -6.83 -4.63 -0.14
N GLN A 102 -7.16 -5.89 0.19
CA GLN A 102 -7.52 -6.91 -0.79
C GLN A 102 -8.81 -6.53 -1.54
N GLU A 103 -9.84 -6.05 -0.83
CA GLU A 103 -11.08 -5.61 -1.45
C GLU A 103 -10.88 -4.39 -2.36
N ARG A 104 -10.06 -3.42 -1.96
CA ARG A 104 -9.73 -2.29 -2.83
C ARG A 104 -8.96 -2.76 -4.07
N ALA A 105 -8.02 -3.69 -3.91
CA ALA A 105 -7.29 -4.26 -5.04
C ALA A 105 -8.20 -4.95 -6.06
N LYS A 106 -9.18 -5.74 -5.59
CA LYS A 106 -10.19 -6.37 -6.46
C LYS A 106 -10.96 -5.32 -7.27
N LYS A 107 -11.41 -4.24 -6.62
CA LYS A 107 -12.15 -3.16 -7.30
C LYS A 107 -11.32 -2.46 -8.36
N ILE A 108 -10.05 -2.17 -8.06
CA ILE A 108 -9.14 -1.53 -9.01
C ILE A 108 -8.87 -2.46 -10.21
N ALA A 109 -8.58 -3.74 -9.95
CA ALA A 109 -8.34 -4.71 -11.01
C ALA A 109 -9.56 -4.91 -11.93
N GLN A 110 -10.78 -4.89 -11.38
CA GLN A 110 -12.02 -4.97 -12.18
C GLN A 110 -12.23 -3.75 -13.08
N ARG A 111 -11.86 -2.55 -12.60
CA ARG A 111 -11.97 -1.32 -13.39
C ARG A 111 -11.01 -1.32 -14.58
N ASP A 112 -9.76 -1.73 -14.36
CA ASP A 112 -8.76 -1.80 -15.44
C ASP A 112 -9.16 -2.79 -16.53
N LEU A 113 -9.81 -3.91 -16.17
CA LEU A 113 -10.34 -4.86 -17.15
C LEU A 113 -11.56 -4.34 -17.94
N SER A 114 -12.23 -3.29 -17.45
CA SER A 114 -13.42 -2.71 -18.10
C SER A 114 -13.11 -1.43 -18.89
N GLU A 115 -11.90 -0.90 -18.81
CA GLU A 115 -11.38 0.02 -19.82
C GLU A 115 -10.95 -0.79 -21.05
N PRO A 116 -11.40 -0.44 -22.28
CA PRO A 116 -10.97 -1.13 -23.48
C PRO A 116 -9.49 -0.81 -23.71
N HIS A 117 -8.60 -1.65 -23.16
CA HIS A 117 -7.18 -1.52 -23.39
C HIS A 117 -6.91 -1.58 -24.90
N LYS A 118 -6.27 -0.51 -25.38
CA LYS A 118 -5.52 -0.42 -26.64
C LYS A 118 -5.18 -1.80 -27.16
N GLN A 119 -5.73 -2.09 -28.34
CA GLN A 119 -5.49 -3.27 -29.15
C GLN A 119 -3.98 -3.48 -29.34
N VAL A 120 -3.35 -4.21 -28.42
CA VAL A 120 -2.04 -4.80 -28.63
C VAL A 120 -2.32 -6.16 -29.22
N SER A 121 -2.09 -6.28 -30.52
CA SER A 121 -2.20 -7.52 -31.27
C SER A 121 -1.20 -8.52 -30.69
N VAL A 122 -1.68 -9.53 -29.97
CA VAL A 122 -0.93 -10.75 -29.70
C VAL A 122 -1.86 -11.91 -30.00
N GLY A 123 -1.45 -12.76 -30.95
CA GLY A 123 -2.21 -13.92 -31.39
C GLY A 123 -2.46 -14.90 -30.25
N ASP A 124 -3.63 -15.52 -30.31
CA ASP A 124 -4.05 -16.75 -29.65
C ASP A 124 -3.70 -16.89 -28.15
N PHE A 125 -4.57 -16.35 -27.29
CA PHE A 125 -4.68 -16.79 -25.89
C PHE A 125 -6.13 -17.14 -25.57
N GLU A 126 -6.38 -18.43 -25.35
CA GLU A 126 -7.67 -18.95 -24.89
C GLU A 126 -7.79 -18.71 -23.37
N LEU A 127 -8.72 -17.84 -22.97
CA LEU A 127 -8.97 -17.50 -21.56
C LEU A 127 -9.93 -18.51 -20.92
N ALA A 128 -9.41 -19.42 -20.09
CA ALA A 128 -10.24 -20.30 -19.27
C ALA A 128 -10.51 -19.67 -17.90
N TRP A 129 -11.75 -19.24 -17.66
CA TRP A 129 -12.25 -18.80 -16.37
C TRP A 129 -12.95 -19.95 -15.66
N LEU A 130 -12.39 -20.47 -14.56
CA LEU A 130 -13.13 -21.37 -13.68
C LEU A 130 -12.89 -21.05 -12.20
N GLU A 131 -14.03 -20.80 -11.58
CA GLU A 131 -14.38 -20.67 -10.17
C GLU A 131 -13.34 -21.09 -9.10
N ARG A 132 -13.15 -20.16 -8.16
CA ARG A 132 -12.56 -20.26 -6.79
C ARG A 132 -11.10 -19.79 -6.59
N ASP A 133 -11.02 -18.61 -5.99
CA ASP A 133 -10.08 -18.14 -4.96
C ASP A 133 -8.58 -17.96 -5.24
N TYR A 134 -8.04 -18.27 -6.42
CA TYR A 134 -6.64 -17.90 -6.73
C TYR A 134 -6.46 -17.50 -8.20
N PHE A 135 -5.92 -16.29 -8.44
CA PHE A 135 -5.46 -15.86 -9.76
C PHE A 135 -4.12 -16.55 -10.07
N TYR A 136 -4.10 -17.58 -10.92
CA TYR A 136 -2.88 -18.05 -11.57
C TYR A 136 -3.11 -18.15 -13.08
N ALA A 137 -2.15 -17.65 -13.86
CA ALA A 137 -1.99 -18.03 -15.26
C ALA A 137 -1.06 -19.25 -15.30
N VAL A 138 -1.57 -20.38 -15.79
CA VAL A 138 -0.76 -21.59 -16.05
C VAL A 138 -0.04 -21.38 -17.38
N ILE A 139 1.29 -21.34 -17.34
CA ILE A 139 2.11 -21.40 -18.56
C ILE A 139 2.27 -22.89 -18.90
N THR A 140 1.50 -23.38 -19.88
CA THR A 140 1.82 -24.67 -20.52
C THR A 140 2.95 -24.41 -21.51
N VAL A 141 4.15 -24.87 -21.18
CA VAL A 141 5.25 -24.98 -22.16
C VAL A 141 4.98 -26.26 -22.95
N ALA A 142 4.67 -26.12 -24.24
CA ALA A 142 4.61 -27.26 -25.17
C ALA A 142 6.02 -27.83 -25.40
N PRO A 143 6.17 -29.15 -25.66
CA PRO A 143 7.47 -29.84 -25.75
C PRO A 143 8.37 -29.38 -26.89
#